data_AF-A0A7C0XTE9-F1
#
_entry.id   AF-A0A7C0XTE9-F1
#
_cell.length_a   1.000
_cell.length_b   1.000
_cell.length_c   1.000
_cell.angle_alpha   90.00
_cell.angle_beta   90.00
_cell.angle_gamma   90.00
#
_symmetry.space_group_name_H-M   'P 1'
#
loop_
_entity.id
_entity.type
_entity.pdbx_description
1 polymer ?
#
loop_
_entity_poly.entity_id
_entity_poly.type
_entity_poly.pdbx_seq_one_letter_code
_entity_poly.pdbx_strand_id
1 'polypeptide(L)'
;KSNIEIYLISNGMLFNEDLARRFAELEVNLMISIDGADQESYEKIRRGASFEKLKESVAIANEYGILDSCSITIGKHNYNQIDKLFQRTAWWEISQDRRKYGDIKCRACKL
;
A
#
# COMPACT_ATOMS: atom_id res chain seq x y z
N LYS A 1 -12.49 -27.18 2.61
CA LYS A 1 -11.82 -25.89 2.34
C LYS A 1 -10.86 -26.10 1.19
N SER A 2 -10.98 -25.36 0.08
CA SER A 2 -9.97 -25.38 -0.99
C SER A 2 -8.71 -24.67 -0.50
N ASN A 3 -7.53 -25.21 -0.76
CA ASN A 3 -6.23 -24.61 -0.39
C ASN A 3 -5.82 -23.51 -1.39
N ILE A 4 -6.77 -22.65 -1.79
CA ILE A 4 -6.51 -21.57 -2.75
C ILE A 4 -6.44 -20.27 -1.95
N GLU A 5 -5.26 -19.68 -1.90
CA GLU A 5 -5.06 -18.33 -1.38
C GLU A 5 -5.40 -17.32 -2.47
N ILE A 6 -6.23 -16.32 -2.14
CA ILE A 6 -6.64 -15.27 -3.06
C ILE A 6 -6.00 -13.96 -2.62
N TYR A 7 -5.28 -13.33 -3.54
CA TYR A 7 -4.69 -12.01 -3.36
C TYR A 7 -5.44 -11.00 -4.21
N LEU A 8 -5.89 -9.91 -3.59
CA LEU A 8 -6.51 -8.79 -4.29
C LEU A 8 -5.46 -7.71 -4.53
N ILE A 9 -5.21 -7.36 -5.79
CA ILE A 9 -4.30 -6.26 -6.16
C ILE A 9 -5.13 -5.03 -6.54
N SER A 10 -4.83 -3.89 -5.92
CA SER A 10 -5.55 -2.62 -6.15
C SER A 10 -4.61 -1.42 -6.28
N ASN A 11 -5.05 -0.39 -6.98
CA ASN A 11 -4.36 0.91 -7.01
C ASN A 11 -4.72 1.81 -5.82
N GLY A 12 -5.65 1.39 -4.95
CA GLY A 12 -6.09 2.12 -3.77
C GLY A 12 -7.07 3.27 -4.01
N MET A 13 -7.32 3.71 -5.24
CA MET A 13 -8.02 4.99 -5.47
C MET A 13 -9.48 5.02 -4.97
N LEU A 14 -10.16 3.88 -5.00
CA LEU A 14 -11.52 3.72 -4.49
C LEU A 14 -11.58 3.16 -3.06
N PHE A 15 -10.43 2.95 -2.43
CA PHE A 15 -10.35 2.27 -1.15
C PHE A 15 -10.78 3.19 0.01
N ASN A 16 -11.57 2.65 0.93
CA ASN A 16 -12.16 3.35 2.07
C ASN A 16 -12.47 2.34 3.20
N GLU A 17 -12.95 2.85 4.34
CA GLU A 17 -13.25 2.02 5.52
C GLU A 17 -14.33 0.96 5.27
N ASP A 18 -15.35 1.26 4.46
CA ASP A 18 -16.40 0.29 4.13
C ASP A 18 -15.86 -0.92 3.36
N LEU A 19 -14.96 -0.68 2.39
CA LEU A 19 -14.28 -1.76 1.68
C LEU A 19 -13.31 -2.50 2.60
N ALA A 20 -12.57 -1.78 3.45
CA ALA A 20 -11.61 -2.39 4.37
C ALA A 20 -12.29 -3.34 5.37
N ARG A 21 -13.41 -2.92 5.96
CA ARG A 21 -14.23 -3.76 6.83
C ARG A 21 -14.71 -5.03 6.11
N ARG A 22 -15.27 -4.87 4.91
CA ARG A 22 -15.75 -6.02 4.11
C ARG A 22 -14.62 -6.98 3.74
N PHE A 23 -13.45 -6.46 3.39
CA PHE A 23 -12.28 -7.29 3.06
C PHE A 23 -11.72 -8.01 4.29
N ALA A 24 -11.76 -7.39 5.48
CA ALA A 24 -11.37 -8.03 6.72
C ALA A 24 -12.32 -9.17 7.11
N GLU A 25 -13.64 -8.98 6.99
CA GLU A 25 -14.65 -10.03 7.22
C GLU A 25 -14.49 -11.23 6.27
N LEU A 26 -13.97 -10.99 5.06
CA LEU A 26 -13.71 -12.01 4.04
C LEU A 26 -12.29 -12.59 4.09
N GLU A 27 -11.45 -12.19 5.06
CA GLU A 27 -10.06 -12.63 5.21
C GLU A 27 -9.23 -12.42 3.91
N VAL A 28 -9.44 -11.29 3.22
CA VAL A 28 -8.73 -10.96 1.97
C VAL A 28 -7.30 -10.53 2.24
N ASN A 29 -6.35 -11.09 1.49
CA ASN A 29 -4.97 -10.59 1.41
C ASN A 29 -4.90 -9.46 0.39
N LEU A 30 -4.83 -8.21 0.84
CA LEU A 30 -4.80 -7.03 -0.01
C LEU A 30 -3.35 -6.63 -0.34
N MET A 31 -3.09 -6.41 -1.62
CA MET A 31 -1.89 -5.78 -2.14
C MET A 31 -2.24 -4.41 -2.74
N ILE A 32 -1.55 -3.36 -2.31
CA ILE A 32 -1.70 -2.03 -2.92
C ILE A 32 -0.47 -1.74 -3.77
N SER A 33 -0.67 -1.33 -5.01
CA SER A 33 0.43 -1.08 -5.92
C SER A 33 1.02 0.32 -5.79
N ILE A 34 2.35 0.41 -5.69
CA ILE A 34 3.10 1.62 -5.34
C ILE A 34 4.28 1.75 -6.29
N ASP A 35 4.01 2.34 -7.46
CA ASP A 35 4.98 2.38 -8.55
C ASP A 35 5.90 3.62 -8.50
N GLY A 36 5.82 4.46 -7.48
CA GLY A 36 6.66 5.65 -7.32
C GLY A 36 6.96 5.92 -5.85
N ALA A 37 8.19 6.34 -5.57
CA ALA A 37 8.63 6.60 -4.20
C ALA A 37 8.17 7.97 -3.67
N ASP A 38 7.69 8.84 -4.55
CA ASP A 38 7.23 10.18 -4.25
C ASP A 38 6.00 10.52 -5.11
N GLN A 39 5.32 11.62 -4.76
CA GLN A 39 4.12 12.05 -5.47
C GLN A 39 4.36 12.25 -6.97
N GLU A 40 5.45 12.93 -7.34
CA GLU A 40 5.75 13.26 -8.74
C GLU A 40 5.88 11.98 -9.57
N SER A 41 6.72 11.04 -9.13
CA SER A 41 6.92 9.77 -9.83
C SER A 41 5.66 8.92 -9.86
N TYR A 42 4.94 8.82 -8.73
CA TYR A 42 3.74 8.01 -8.64
C TYR A 42 2.63 8.51 -9.55
N GLU A 43 2.28 9.79 -9.49
CA GLU A 43 1.18 10.38 -10.27
C GLU A 43 1.53 10.48 -11.77
N LYS A 44 2.83 10.61 -12.08
CA LYS A 44 3.33 10.52 -13.46
C LYS A 44 3.18 9.12 -14.05
N ILE A 45 3.45 8.08 -13.27
CA ILE A 45 3.33 6.68 -13.69
C ILE A 45 1.85 6.26 -13.74
N ARG A 46 1.10 6.57 -12.68
CA ARG A 46 -0.32 6.25 -12.51
C ARG A 46 -1.17 7.48 -12.78
N ARG A 47 -1.32 7.83 -14.06
CA ARG A 47 -2.13 8.97 -14.49
C ARG A 47 -3.55 8.89 -13.93
N GLY A 48 -3.99 9.97 -13.28
CA GLY A 48 -5.30 10.06 -12.64
C GLY A 48 -5.37 9.44 -11.24
N ALA A 49 -4.27 8.91 -10.72
CA ALA A 49 -4.16 8.53 -9.31
C ALA A 49 -3.68 9.72 -8.46
N SER A 50 -3.93 9.64 -7.15
CA SER A 50 -3.44 10.59 -6.16
C SER A 50 -2.51 9.89 -5.17
N PHE A 51 -1.33 10.46 -4.96
CA PHE A 51 -0.38 9.93 -3.98
C PHE A 51 -0.92 10.08 -2.54
N GLU A 52 -1.62 11.16 -2.24
CA GLU A 52 -2.31 11.32 -0.95
C GLU A 52 -3.37 10.24 -0.73
N LYS A 53 -4.20 9.97 -1.74
CA LYS A 53 -5.21 8.90 -1.63
C LYS A 53 -4.57 7.52 -1.48
N LEU A 54 -3.43 7.28 -2.12
CA LEU A 54 -2.65 6.06 -1.92
C LEU A 54 -2.26 5.91 -0.45
N LYS A 55 -1.70 6.96 0.17
CA LYS A 55 -1.29 6.92 1.58
C LYS A 55 -2.47 6.64 2.51
N GLU A 56 -3.60 7.32 2.29
CA GLU A 56 -4.84 7.07 3.03
C GLU A 56 -5.27 5.60 2.91
N SER A 57 -5.22 5.05 1.69
CA SER A 57 -5.64 3.67 1.43
C SER A 57 -4.76 2.64 2.12
N VAL A 58 -3.44 2.87 2.10
CA VAL A 58 -2.45 2.04 2.81
C VAL A 58 -2.70 2.11 4.32
N ALA A 59 -2.94 3.30 4.87
CA ALA A 59 -3.22 3.48 6.30
C ALA A 59 -4.48 2.71 6.72
N ILE A 60 -5.60 2.88 6.00
CA ILE A 60 -6.86 2.16 6.25
C ILE A 60 -6.64 0.65 6.15
N ALA A 61 -6.00 0.16 5.09
CA ALA A 61 -5.79 -1.28 4.90
C ALA A 61 -4.95 -1.90 6.03
N ASN A 62 -3.98 -1.15 6.53
CA ASN A 62 -3.13 -1.56 7.63
C ASN A 62 -3.87 -1.54 8.98
N GLU A 63 -4.71 -0.53 9.24
CA GLU A 63 -5.54 -0.45 10.45
C GLU A 63 -6.48 -1.66 10.58
N TYR A 64 -7.06 -2.10 9.47
CA TYR A 64 -7.91 -3.29 9.40
C TYR A 64 -7.11 -4.62 9.32
N GLY A 65 -5.78 -4.57 9.29
CA GLY A 65 -4.91 -5.76 9.33
C GLY A 65 -4.89 -6.60 8.06
N ILE A 66 -5.40 -6.08 6.93
CA ILE A 66 -5.55 -6.79 5.66
C ILE A 66 -4.45 -6.49 4.63
N LEU A 67 -3.62 -5.47 4.87
CA LEU A 67 -2.50 -5.15 3.99
C LEU A 67 -1.41 -6.23 4.12
N ASP A 68 -1.32 -7.08 3.11
CA ASP A 68 -0.34 -8.17 3.05
C ASP A 68 1.01 -7.69 2.51
N SER A 69 0.99 -6.98 1.38
CA SER A 69 2.20 -6.54 0.69
C SER A 69 1.91 -5.34 -0.24
N CYS A 70 2.98 -4.75 -0.78
CA CYS A 70 2.88 -3.71 -1.79
C CYS A 70 3.49 -4.20 -3.10
N SER A 71 2.75 -4.10 -4.20
CA SER A 71 3.26 -4.48 -5.53
C SER A 71 3.94 -3.28 -6.21
N ILE A 72 5.05 -3.53 -6.89
CA ILE A 72 5.81 -2.47 -7.58
C ILE A 72 6.11 -2.95 -8.99
N THR A 73 5.71 -2.17 -9.99
CA THR A 73 6.06 -2.41 -11.39
C THR A 73 7.28 -1.58 -11.74
N ILE A 74 8.44 -2.22 -11.92
CA ILE A 74 9.67 -1.53 -12.30
C ILE A 74 9.64 -1.16 -13.79
N GLY A 75 9.98 0.09 -14.10
CA GLY A 75 10.07 0.61 -15.45
C GLY A 75 10.99 1.84 -15.54
N LYS A 76 11.11 2.39 -16.76
CA LYS A 76 11.99 3.53 -17.06
C LYS A 76 11.73 4.80 -16.21
N HIS A 77 10.60 4.86 -15.52
CA HIS A 77 10.16 6.02 -14.75
C HIS A 77 10.44 5.91 -13.24
N ASN A 78 10.80 4.72 -12.73
CA ASN A 78 11.02 4.50 -11.30
C ASN A 78 12.25 3.61 -10.98
N TYR A 79 12.95 3.06 -11.98
CA TYR A 79 14.12 2.19 -11.75
C TYR A 79 15.24 2.91 -10.97
N ASN A 80 15.39 4.22 -11.14
CA ASN A 80 16.33 5.06 -10.38
C ASN A 80 15.88 5.32 -8.93
N GLN A 81 14.66 4.92 -8.57
CA GLN A 81 14.09 5.04 -7.24
C GLN A 81 14.08 3.70 -6.48
N ILE A 82 14.66 2.63 -7.01
CA ILE A 82 14.65 1.29 -6.37
C ILE A 82 15.09 1.38 -4.91
N ASP A 83 16.17 2.08 -4.60
CA ASP A 83 16.63 2.23 -3.21
C ASP A 83 15.55 2.85 -2.32
N LYS A 84 14.85 3.88 -2.80
CA LYS A 84 13.78 4.54 -2.05
C LYS A 84 12.53 3.65 -1.93
N LEU A 85 12.17 2.94 -3.00
CA LEU A 85 11.03 2.03 -3.03
C LEU A 85 11.20 0.85 -2.05
N PHE A 86 12.43 0.38 -1.85
CA PHE A 86 12.74 -0.77 -0.98
C PHE A 86 13.32 -0.38 0.40
N GLN A 87 13.69 0.88 0.65
CA GLN A 87 14.11 1.34 1.98
C GLN A 87 12.91 1.54 2.92
N ARG A 88 13.05 1.08 4.17
CA ARG A 88 12.05 1.21 5.25
C ARG A 88 11.54 2.64 5.52
N THR A 89 12.31 3.66 5.13
CA THR A 89 12.03 5.07 5.44
C THR A 89 10.97 5.72 4.54
N ALA A 90 10.90 5.37 3.25
CA ALA A 90 9.87 5.93 2.35
C ALA A 90 8.45 5.49 2.78
N TRP A 91 8.34 4.27 3.31
CA TRP A 91 7.10 3.70 3.85
C TRP A 91 6.73 4.27 5.22
N TRP A 92 7.72 4.72 5.97
CA TRP A 92 7.51 5.39 7.23
C TRP A 92 6.76 6.70 6.97
N GLU A 93 7.19 7.55 6.04
CA GLU A 93 6.45 8.80 5.73
C GLU A 93 5.00 8.58 5.28
N ILE A 94 4.72 7.48 4.56
CA ILE A 94 3.37 7.08 4.14
C ILE A 94 2.49 6.64 5.33
N SER A 95 3.09 6.02 6.35
CA SER A 95 2.40 5.47 7.52
C SER A 95 2.38 6.39 8.75
N GLN A 96 3.04 7.55 8.69
CA GLN A 96 3.32 8.37 9.88
C GLN A 96 2.37 9.56 10.03
N ASP A 97 1.21 9.30 10.63
CA ASP A 97 0.80 10.09 11.79
C ASP A 97 0.88 9.22 13.06
N ARG A 98 2.07 9.21 13.69
CA ARG A 98 2.33 8.51 14.94
C ARG A 98 1.47 8.98 16.11
N ARG A 99 0.89 10.19 16.05
CA ARG A 99 0.01 10.70 17.12
C ARG A 99 -1.40 10.12 17.04
N LYS A 100 -1.79 9.53 15.91
CA LYS A 100 -3.16 9.07 15.67
C LYS A 100 -3.30 7.55 15.57
N TYR A 101 -2.28 6.81 15.09
CA TYR A 101 -2.44 5.39 14.72
C TYR A 101 -1.47 4.37 15.38
N GLY A 102 -0.60 4.79 16.30
CA GLY A 102 0.26 3.87 17.07
C GLY A 102 1.35 3.14 16.26
N ASP A 103 2.08 2.22 16.90
CA ASP A 103 3.14 1.41 16.27
C ASP A 103 2.57 0.42 15.24
N ILE A 104 2.58 0.85 13.98
CA ILE A 104 2.11 0.06 12.84
C ILE A 104 3.07 -1.11 12.56
N LYS A 105 2.59 -2.34 12.77
CA LYS A 105 3.30 -3.57 12.40
C LYS A 105 2.94 -4.01 10.99
N CYS A 106 3.52 -3.38 9.97
CA CYS A 106 3.49 -3.92 8.62
C CYS A 106 4.22 -5.29 8.59
N ARG A 107 3.47 -6.38 8.37
CA ARG A 107 4.04 -7.74 8.29
C ARG A 107 4.99 -7.91 7.09
N ALA A 108 4.80 -7.14 6.01
CA ALA A 108 5.64 -7.16 4.82
C ALA A 108 7.08 -6.67 5.06
N CYS A 109 7.34 -5.94 6.15
CA CYS A 109 8.64 -5.35 6.46
C CYS A 109 9.46 -6.16 7.49
N LYS A 110 9.16 -7.45 7.72
CA LYS A 110 9.91 -8.33 8.63
C LYS A 110 11.10 -9.05 7.98
N LEU A 111 11.81 -8.36 7.09
CA LEU A 111 13.18 -8.69 6.71
C LEU A 111 14.12 -7.54 7.12
#